data_AF-A0A955RBR4-F1
#
_entry.id   AF-A0A955RBR4-F1
#
_cell.length_a   1.000
_cell.length_b   1.000
_cell.length_c   1.000
_cell.angle_alpha   90.00
_cell.angle_beta   90.00
_cell.angle_gamma   90.00
#
_symmetry.space_group_name_H-M   'P 1'
#
loop_
_entity.id
_entity.type
_entity.pdbx_description
1 polymer ?
#
loop_
_entity_poly.entity_id
_entity_poly.type
_entity_poly.pdbx_seq_one_letter_code
_entity_poly.pdbx_strand_id
1 'polypeptide(L)'
;MSALSAWWARWESFWDEREHPLPVALVRIFLGLCFVYDFAHIWQLGLIEPLFVMAEAGGVSDGFMRDDPVWLYRILPPTAWAGHLHHAVLLISAVTFTLGLFTRTSAVTLLVASASFSAIMPYSDRGIDSLIRSALCILVLSPAGKTLSLDALMRTGSIFGDGRPEPMWARRLLIGQIVLMYFDAGISKTGITWWPMGHFSALYFALQDPAVAAYDYSGFIREPFSFFMTQLGAAGTMVYQYTYPFVLVLLWWRRHPERAGRVGRFLVKWRFEYLWIIVGFVFHIILGFSMNLGIFPWAMMSLYPVWLTAGEWERVLSFRRWTVAESGT
;
A
#
# COMPACT_ATOMS: atom_id res chain seq x y z
N MET A 1 -40.15 -4.27 -12.55
CA MET A 1 -39.07 -3.58 -11.81
C MET A 1 -38.73 -2.27 -12.52
N SER A 2 -38.54 -1.17 -11.80
CA SER A 2 -38.07 0.09 -12.41
C SER A 2 -36.62 -0.06 -12.89
N ALA A 3 -36.21 0.78 -13.85
CA ALA A 3 -34.82 0.82 -14.32
C ALA A 3 -33.82 1.08 -13.16
N LEU A 4 -34.23 1.89 -12.18
CA LEU A 4 -33.48 2.15 -10.96
C LEU A 4 -33.27 0.89 -10.11
N SER A 5 -34.33 0.09 -9.92
CA SER A 5 -34.25 -1.17 -9.18
C SER A 5 -33.33 -2.17 -9.86
N ALA A 6 -33.37 -2.27 -11.18
CA ALA A 6 -32.47 -3.14 -11.94
C ALA A 6 -31.00 -2.66 -11.88
N TRP A 7 -30.77 -1.34 -11.90
CA TRP A 7 -29.43 -0.77 -11.75
C TRP A 7 -28.87 -1.01 -10.34
N TRP A 8 -29.68 -0.79 -9.30
CA TRP A 8 -29.30 -1.04 -7.92
C TRP A 8 -28.94 -2.51 -7.67
N ALA A 9 -29.76 -3.45 -8.15
CA ALA A 9 -29.48 -4.88 -8.02
C ALA A 9 -28.17 -5.28 -8.71
N ARG A 10 -27.84 -4.66 -9.86
CA ARG A 10 -26.55 -4.89 -10.54
C ARG A 10 -25.37 -4.31 -9.76
N TRP A 11 -25.56 -3.15 -9.14
CA TRP A 11 -24.56 -2.52 -8.28
C TRP A 11 -24.28 -3.38 -7.04
N GLU A 12 -25.33 -3.81 -6.35
CA GLU A 12 -25.23 -4.72 -5.20
C GLU A 12 -24.57 -6.05 -5.58
N SER A 13 -25.06 -6.70 -6.65
CA SER A 13 -24.50 -7.96 -7.15
C SER A 13 -23.02 -7.83 -7.54
N PHE A 14 -22.61 -6.67 -8.08
CA PHE A 14 -21.20 -6.41 -8.30
C PHE A 14 -20.48 -6.48 -6.95
N TRP A 15 -20.81 -5.66 -5.96
CA TRP A 15 -20.06 -5.61 -4.70
C TRP A 15 -20.16 -6.86 -3.81
N ASP A 16 -21.25 -7.64 -3.89
CA ASP A 16 -21.47 -8.86 -3.08
C ASP A 16 -20.90 -10.15 -3.70
N GLU A 17 -20.25 -10.08 -4.86
CA GLU A 17 -19.52 -11.25 -5.37
C GLU A 17 -18.55 -11.80 -4.33
N ARG A 18 -18.53 -13.12 -4.19
CA ARG A 18 -17.80 -13.77 -3.10
C ARG A 18 -16.57 -14.49 -3.61
N GLU A 19 -15.49 -14.35 -2.87
CA GLU A 19 -14.24 -15.11 -3.06
C GLU A 19 -13.60 -15.42 -1.71
N HIS A 20 -12.62 -16.32 -1.70
CA HIS A 20 -11.88 -16.58 -0.47
C HIS A 20 -11.11 -15.33 -0.03
N PRO A 21 -11.08 -14.96 1.27
CA PRO A 21 -10.55 -13.68 1.77
C PRO A 21 -9.01 -13.54 1.71
N LEU A 22 -8.32 -14.49 1.08
CA LEU A 22 -6.85 -14.58 1.03
C LEU A 22 -6.17 -13.31 0.49
N PRO A 23 -6.59 -12.71 -0.64
CA PRO A 23 -5.92 -11.51 -1.17
C PRO A 23 -5.88 -10.36 -0.16
N VAL A 24 -6.99 -10.14 0.56
CA VAL A 24 -7.13 -9.05 1.54
C VAL A 24 -6.38 -9.40 2.84
N ALA A 25 -6.33 -10.66 3.23
CA ALA A 25 -5.51 -11.11 4.37
C ALA A 25 -4.00 -10.94 4.09
N LEU A 26 -3.54 -11.18 2.86
CA LEU A 26 -2.15 -10.93 2.46
C LEU A 26 -1.82 -9.43 2.51
N VAL A 27 -2.72 -8.55 2.07
CA VAL A 27 -2.54 -7.10 2.24
C VAL A 27 -2.41 -6.73 3.71
N ARG A 28 -3.29 -7.25 4.58
CA ARG A 28 -3.19 -7.02 6.03
C ARG A 28 -1.81 -7.40 6.57
N ILE A 29 -1.30 -8.57 6.21
CA ILE A 29 -0.01 -9.06 6.69
C ILE A 29 1.13 -8.18 6.17
N PHE A 30 1.22 -7.96 4.86
CA PHE A 30 2.34 -7.19 4.29
C PHE A 30 2.29 -5.72 4.70
N LEU A 31 1.10 -5.13 4.79
CA LEU A 31 0.95 -3.75 5.23
C LEU A 31 1.28 -3.63 6.72
N GLY A 32 0.80 -4.58 7.53
CA GLY A 32 1.14 -4.66 8.94
C GLY A 32 2.64 -4.79 9.18
N LEU A 33 3.33 -5.62 8.39
CA LEU A 33 4.80 -5.73 8.42
C LEU A 33 5.49 -4.40 8.11
N CYS A 34 4.98 -3.61 7.17
CA CYS A 34 5.52 -2.27 6.89
C CYS A 34 5.39 -1.36 8.11
N PHE A 35 4.23 -1.33 8.77
CA PHE A 35 4.04 -0.56 10.01
C PHE A 35 4.92 -1.05 11.16
N VAL A 36 5.03 -2.37 11.35
CA VAL A 36 5.90 -2.95 12.39
C VAL A 36 7.34 -2.53 12.15
N TYR A 37 7.84 -2.64 10.91
CA TYR A 37 9.17 -2.20 10.55
C TYR A 37 9.36 -0.71 10.83
N ASP A 38 8.46 0.15 10.37
CA ASP A 38 8.55 1.60 10.52
C ASP A 38 8.67 2.02 12.00
N PHE A 39 7.72 1.56 12.83
CA PHE A 39 7.71 1.91 14.25
C PHE A 39 8.84 1.24 15.04
N ALA A 40 9.23 0.02 14.69
CA ALA A 40 10.41 -0.61 15.30
C ALA A 40 11.69 0.14 14.92
N HIS A 41 11.79 0.63 13.68
CA HIS A 41 12.97 1.36 13.21
C HIS A 41 13.09 2.73 13.91
N ILE A 42 11.97 3.45 14.07
CA ILE A 42 11.92 4.68 14.90
C ILE A 42 12.46 4.41 16.31
N TRP A 43 12.05 3.30 16.93
CA TRP A 43 12.52 2.94 18.26
C TRP A 43 14.02 2.63 18.28
N GLN A 44 14.51 1.83 17.32
CA GLN A 44 15.92 1.48 17.20
C GLN A 44 16.83 2.70 17.01
N LEU A 45 16.35 3.72 16.29
CA LEU A 45 17.09 4.96 16.06
C LEU A 45 16.99 5.94 17.24
N GLY A 46 16.27 5.62 18.31
CA GLY A 46 16.05 6.52 19.44
C GLY A 46 15.20 7.75 19.10
N LEU A 47 14.35 7.64 18.07
CA LEU A 47 13.58 8.77 17.53
C LEU A 47 12.19 8.92 18.15
N ILE A 48 11.87 8.17 19.21
CA ILE A 48 10.56 8.28 19.88
C ILE A 48 10.39 9.69 20.46
N GLU A 49 11.28 10.16 21.31
CA GLU A 49 11.14 11.50 21.91
C GLU A 49 11.15 12.62 20.84
N PRO A 50 12.11 12.65 19.89
CA PRO A 50 12.09 13.65 18.83
C PRO A 50 10.76 13.71 18.07
N LEU A 51 10.19 12.56 17.69
CA LEU A 51 9.02 12.52 16.80
C LEU A 51 7.67 12.51 17.53
N PHE A 52 7.59 12.00 18.75
CA PHE A 52 6.33 11.79 19.47
C PHE A 52 6.11 12.76 20.62
N VAL A 53 7.02 13.72 20.82
CA VAL A 53 6.94 14.69 21.92
C VAL A 53 6.94 16.10 21.35
N MET A 54 6.26 17.00 22.06
CA MET A 54 6.16 18.41 21.72
C MET A 54 7.48 19.13 22.02
N ALA A 55 7.76 20.21 21.29
CA ALA A 55 8.99 20.98 21.42
C ALA A 55 9.27 21.45 22.86
N GLU A 56 8.22 21.86 23.59
CA GLU A 56 8.29 22.31 24.97
C GLU A 56 8.69 21.20 25.95
N ALA A 57 8.49 19.93 25.55
CA ALA A 57 8.81 18.74 26.33
C ALA A 57 10.02 17.96 25.77
N GLY A 58 10.78 18.55 24.84
CA GLY A 58 12.05 18.01 24.34
C GLY A 58 11.98 17.31 22.97
N GLY A 59 10.82 17.30 22.30
CA GLY A 59 10.71 16.79 20.94
C GLY A 59 10.91 17.86 19.86
N VAL A 60 10.55 17.55 18.61
CA VAL A 60 10.61 18.49 17.48
C VAL A 60 9.24 18.90 16.93
N SER A 61 8.15 18.38 17.52
CA SER A 61 6.79 18.74 17.10
C SER A 61 6.41 20.14 17.56
N ASP A 62 5.95 20.95 16.62
CA ASP A 62 5.33 22.27 16.82
C ASP A 62 3.80 22.17 17.04
N GLY A 63 3.28 20.99 17.38
CA GLY A 63 1.83 20.73 17.42
C GLY A 63 1.03 21.62 18.36
N PHE A 64 1.65 22.26 19.36
CA PHE A 64 1.01 23.25 20.23
C PHE A 64 0.99 24.69 19.71
N MET A 65 1.80 24.99 18.70
CA MET A 65 1.79 26.31 18.04
C MET A 65 0.64 26.41 17.02
N ARG A 66 -0.20 25.37 16.94
CA ARG A 66 -1.35 25.28 16.03
C ARG A 66 -2.64 25.62 16.76
N ASP A 67 -3.55 26.27 16.04
CA ASP A 67 -4.87 26.66 16.57
C ASP A 67 -5.72 25.47 17.03
N ASP A 68 -5.44 24.26 16.52
CA ASP A 68 -6.09 23.02 16.91
C ASP A 68 -5.07 22.04 17.54
N PRO A 69 -5.02 21.93 18.89
CA PRO A 69 -4.10 21.01 19.54
C PRO A 69 -4.51 19.57 19.25
N VAL A 70 -3.50 18.73 18.92
CA VAL A 70 -3.66 17.30 18.64
C VAL A 70 -4.54 16.64 19.71
N TRP A 71 -5.62 15.98 19.28
CA TRP A 71 -6.66 15.47 20.19
C TRP A 71 -6.09 14.57 21.32
N LEU A 72 -5.01 13.83 21.05
CA LEU A 72 -4.33 13.00 22.03
C LEU A 72 -3.89 13.81 23.26
N TYR A 73 -3.32 15.01 23.05
CA TYR A 73 -2.86 15.89 24.13
C TYR A 73 -3.96 16.72 24.78
N ARG A 74 -5.21 16.59 24.30
CA ARG A 74 -6.38 17.06 25.05
C ARG A 74 -6.74 16.10 26.18
N ILE A 75 -6.29 14.84 26.10
CA ILE A 75 -6.63 13.76 27.04
C ILE A 75 -5.40 13.36 27.87
N LEU A 76 -4.21 13.39 27.27
CA LEU A 76 -2.95 13.07 27.92
C LEU A 76 -2.07 14.31 28.08
N PRO A 77 -1.30 14.44 29.17
CA PRO A 77 -0.34 15.51 29.29
C PRO A 77 0.79 15.34 28.25
N PRO A 78 1.30 16.43 27.66
CA PRO A 78 2.37 16.37 26.66
C PRO A 78 3.73 16.10 27.29
N THR A 79 3.94 14.87 27.71
CA THR A 79 5.17 14.42 28.33
C THR A 79 5.87 13.38 27.47
N ALA A 80 7.16 13.15 27.72
CA ALA A 80 7.91 12.05 27.10
C ALA A 80 7.19 10.71 27.28
N TRP A 81 6.63 10.45 28.48
CA TRP A 81 5.84 9.25 28.75
C TRP A 81 4.64 9.11 27.79
N ALA A 82 3.90 10.18 27.51
CA ALA A 82 2.76 10.12 26.58
C ALA A 82 3.22 9.80 25.15
N GLY A 83 4.36 10.35 24.71
CA GLY A 83 4.97 10.01 23.43
C GLY A 83 5.38 8.54 23.33
N HIS A 84 6.03 8.00 24.36
CA HIS A 84 6.36 6.57 24.45
C HIS A 84 5.12 5.67 24.47
N LEU A 85 4.08 6.07 25.19
CA LEU A 85 2.82 5.33 25.23
C LEU A 85 2.17 5.29 23.84
N HIS A 86 2.13 6.41 23.13
CA HIS A 86 1.57 6.49 21.77
C HIS A 86 2.35 5.61 20.79
N HIS A 87 3.68 5.68 20.82
CA HIS A 87 4.54 4.79 20.04
C HIS A 87 4.28 3.31 20.36
N ALA A 88 4.18 2.95 21.64
CA ALA A 88 3.87 1.59 22.06
C ALA A 88 2.50 1.12 21.54
N VAL A 89 1.47 1.97 21.57
CA VAL A 89 0.15 1.68 21.00
C VAL A 89 0.25 1.44 19.49
N LEU A 90 1.01 2.25 18.76
CA LEU A 90 1.25 2.06 17.32
C LEU A 90 1.93 0.71 17.04
N LEU A 91 3.03 0.41 17.74
CA LEU A 91 3.77 -0.82 17.53
C LEU A 91 2.95 -2.06 17.89
N ILE A 92 2.27 -2.07 19.05
CA ILE A 92 1.44 -3.19 19.50
C ILE A 92 0.24 -3.37 18.56
N SER A 93 -0.42 -2.29 18.13
CA SER A 93 -1.53 -2.38 17.18
C SER A 93 -1.06 -2.86 15.80
N ALA A 94 0.12 -2.45 15.33
CA ALA A 94 0.72 -2.96 14.09
C ALA A 94 1.06 -4.46 14.18
N VAL A 95 1.64 -4.93 15.29
CA VAL A 95 1.95 -6.35 15.51
C VAL A 95 0.66 -7.17 15.56
N THR A 96 -0.31 -6.78 16.38
CA THR A 96 -1.59 -7.49 16.50
C THR A 96 -2.40 -7.45 15.20
N PHE A 97 -2.34 -6.35 14.45
CA PHE A 97 -2.93 -6.25 13.10
C PHE A 97 -2.26 -7.20 12.12
N THR A 98 -0.92 -7.30 12.13
CA THR A 98 -0.13 -8.23 11.30
C THR A 98 -0.44 -9.69 11.61
N LEU A 99 -0.62 -10.03 12.88
CA LEU A 99 -1.01 -11.38 13.31
C LEU A 99 -2.50 -11.66 13.12
N GLY A 100 -3.31 -10.61 12.96
CA GLY A 100 -4.76 -10.73 12.83
C GLY A 100 -5.38 -11.17 14.16
N LEU A 101 -4.90 -10.59 15.25
CA LEU A 101 -5.45 -10.69 16.59
C LEU A 101 -6.32 -9.47 16.85
N PHE A 102 -7.60 -9.70 17.16
CA PHE A 102 -8.63 -8.67 17.25
C PHE A 102 -8.63 -7.77 16.00
N THR A 103 -8.58 -8.38 14.81
CA THR A 103 -8.20 -7.75 13.53
C THR A 103 -8.87 -6.40 13.29
N ARG A 104 -10.17 -6.29 13.55
CA ARG A 104 -10.90 -5.03 13.38
C ARG A 104 -10.47 -3.99 14.41
N THR A 105 -10.37 -4.38 15.68
CA THR A 105 -9.94 -3.49 16.77
C THR A 105 -8.50 -3.03 16.58
N SER A 106 -7.57 -3.93 16.25
CA SER A 106 -6.18 -3.58 15.98
C SER A 106 -6.05 -2.66 14.77
N ALA A 107 -6.84 -2.88 13.70
CA ALA A 107 -6.89 -1.98 12.55
C ALA A 107 -7.41 -0.57 12.91
N VAL A 108 -8.49 -0.46 13.70
CA VAL A 108 -9.03 0.83 14.16
C VAL A 108 -8.04 1.56 15.04
N THR A 109 -7.45 0.86 16.02
CA THR A 109 -6.44 1.43 16.92
C THR A 109 -5.24 1.93 16.13
N LEU A 110 -4.73 1.13 15.19
CA LEU A 110 -3.61 1.53 14.34
C LEU A 110 -3.95 2.73 13.46
N LEU A 111 -5.15 2.76 12.86
CA LEU A 111 -5.62 3.89 12.05
C LEU A 111 -5.68 5.19 12.87
N VAL A 112 -6.35 5.16 14.01
CA VAL A 112 -6.52 6.33 14.88
C VAL A 112 -5.18 6.79 15.45
N ALA A 113 -4.36 5.86 15.94
CA ALA A 113 -3.04 6.20 16.46
C ALA A 113 -2.12 6.74 15.36
N SER A 114 -2.16 6.21 14.13
CA SER A 114 -1.36 6.71 13.01
C SER A 114 -1.83 8.09 12.55
N ALA A 115 -3.14 8.32 12.46
CA ALA A 115 -3.69 9.64 12.17
C ALA A 115 -3.30 10.68 13.24
N SER A 116 -3.26 10.25 14.51
CA SER A 116 -2.78 11.08 15.61
C SER A 116 -1.30 11.42 15.44
N PHE A 117 -0.47 10.45 15.03
CA PHE A 117 0.96 10.68 14.81
C PHE A 117 1.20 11.68 13.68
N SER A 118 0.43 11.60 12.57
CA SER A 118 0.44 12.63 11.52
C SER A 118 0.09 14.02 12.05
N ALA A 119 -0.87 14.13 12.97
CA ALA A 119 -1.19 15.41 13.60
C ALA A 119 -0.07 15.93 14.52
N ILE A 120 0.70 15.04 15.17
CA ILE A 120 1.89 15.40 15.97
C ILE A 120 3.02 15.87 15.04
N MET A 121 3.36 15.08 14.03
CA MET A 121 4.45 15.37 13.09
C MET A 121 3.98 15.43 11.62
N PRO A 122 3.24 16.47 11.19
CA PRO A 122 2.75 16.55 9.81
C PRO A 122 3.86 16.56 8.78
N TYR A 123 5.03 17.12 9.13
CA TYR A 123 6.20 17.12 8.24
C TYR A 123 6.76 15.72 7.97
N SER A 124 6.48 14.76 8.85
CA SER A 124 6.81 13.35 8.63
C SER A 124 5.74 12.60 7.82
N ASP A 125 4.52 13.18 7.70
CA ASP A 125 3.39 12.55 7.04
C ASP A 125 3.48 12.74 5.52
N ARG A 126 3.80 11.65 4.82
CA ARG A 126 3.98 11.65 3.37
C ARG A 126 2.71 11.14 2.68
N GLY A 127 2.68 11.25 1.36
CA GLY A 127 1.56 10.72 0.56
C GLY A 127 1.29 9.22 0.80
N ILE A 128 2.32 8.44 1.12
CA ILE A 128 2.15 7.02 1.45
C ILE A 128 1.40 6.80 2.75
N ASP A 129 1.68 7.60 3.78
CA ASP A 129 1.07 7.46 5.10
C ASP A 129 -0.44 7.70 5.02
N SER A 130 -0.83 8.69 4.22
CA SER A 130 -2.24 8.93 3.86
C SER A 130 -2.86 7.78 3.07
N LEU A 131 -2.13 7.19 2.13
CA LEU A 131 -2.59 6.03 1.36
C LEU A 131 -2.83 4.81 2.27
N ILE A 132 -1.87 4.47 3.12
CA ILE A 132 -1.98 3.28 3.98
C ILE A 132 -3.03 3.46 5.07
N ARG A 133 -3.25 4.68 5.59
CA ARG A 133 -4.42 4.98 6.43
C ARG A 133 -5.73 4.79 5.68
N SER A 134 -5.81 5.21 4.42
CA SER A 134 -7.00 4.95 3.58
C SER A 134 -7.22 3.45 3.35
N ALA A 135 -6.14 2.68 3.15
CA ALA A 135 -6.22 1.22 3.07
C ALA A 135 -6.68 0.60 4.40
N LEU A 136 -6.21 1.09 5.54
CA LEU A 136 -6.68 0.67 6.86
C LEU A 136 -8.18 0.91 7.02
N CYS A 137 -8.73 2.05 6.57
CA CYS A 137 -10.18 2.29 6.59
C CYS A 137 -10.97 1.18 5.88
N ILE A 138 -10.48 0.72 4.73
CA ILE A 138 -11.07 -0.42 4.01
C ILE A 138 -10.91 -1.72 4.84
N LEU A 139 -9.70 -1.96 5.36
CA LEU A 139 -9.38 -3.20 6.07
C LEU A 139 -10.15 -3.38 7.39
N VAL A 140 -10.44 -2.29 8.10
CA VAL A 140 -11.29 -2.26 9.32
C VAL A 140 -12.65 -2.94 9.08
N LEU A 141 -13.24 -2.71 7.90
CA LEU A 141 -14.57 -3.24 7.57
C LEU A 141 -14.50 -4.57 6.79
N SER A 142 -13.31 -4.93 6.31
CA SER A 142 -13.08 -6.11 5.46
C SER A 142 -13.05 -7.46 6.22
N PRO A 143 -13.14 -8.59 5.51
CA PRO A 143 -12.94 -9.93 6.07
C PRO A 143 -11.45 -10.31 6.27
N ALA A 144 -10.52 -9.36 6.39
CA ALA A 144 -9.07 -9.62 6.47
C ALA A 144 -8.62 -10.54 7.63
N GLY A 145 -9.45 -10.66 8.67
CA GLY A 145 -9.22 -11.53 9.82
C GLY A 145 -9.83 -12.93 9.70
N LYS A 146 -10.44 -13.29 8.56
CA LYS A 146 -11.11 -14.58 8.36
C LYS A 146 -10.16 -15.72 7.96
N THR A 147 -8.95 -15.39 7.49
CA THR A 147 -7.90 -16.35 7.10
C THR A 147 -6.51 -15.74 7.36
N LEU A 148 -5.50 -16.60 7.49
CA LEU A 148 -4.13 -16.31 7.86
C LEU A 148 -3.99 -15.45 9.13
N SER A 149 -4.86 -15.67 10.13
CA SER A 149 -4.97 -14.83 11.33
C SER A 149 -5.13 -15.64 12.61
N LEU A 150 -4.76 -15.04 13.74
CA LEU A 150 -5.05 -15.59 15.06
C LEU A 150 -6.55 -15.61 15.36
N ASP A 151 -7.32 -14.62 14.88
CA ASP A 151 -8.79 -14.63 14.98
C ASP A 151 -9.42 -15.84 14.28
N ALA A 152 -8.89 -16.25 13.12
CA ALA A 152 -9.33 -17.45 12.42
C ALA A 152 -9.01 -18.71 13.24
N LEU A 153 -7.77 -18.80 13.74
CA LEU A 153 -7.34 -19.91 14.60
C LEU A 153 -8.21 -20.05 15.85
N MET A 154 -8.49 -18.95 16.56
CA MET A 154 -9.33 -18.95 17.75
C MET A 154 -10.78 -19.35 17.47
N ARG A 155 -11.31 -18.99 16.28
CA ARG A 155 -12.71 -19.25 15.91
C ARG A 155 -12.95 -20.62 15.29
N THR A 156 -12.00 -21.14 14.53
CA THR A 156 -12.18 -22.37 13.72
C THR A 156 -11.16 -23.47 14.00
N GLY A 157 -10.16 -23.21 14.85
CA GLY A 157 -9.05 -24.15 15.09
C GLY A 157 -8.02 -24.20 13.96
N SER A 158 -8.12 -23.34 12.94
CA SER A 158 -7.19 -23.29 11.80
C SER A 158 -6.85 -21.85 11.43
N ILE A 159 -5.56 -21.56 11.22
CA ILE A 159 -5.13 -20.26 10.70
C ILE A 159 -5.74 -19.96 9.33
N PHE A 160 -6.14 -20.97 8.56
CA PHE A 160 -6.75 -20.80 7.24
C PHE A 160 -8.25 -20.44 7.30
N GLY A 161 -8.87 -20.52 8.49
CA GLY A 161 -10.29 -20.21 8.67
C GLY A 161 -11.24 -21.37 8.36
N ASP A 162 -12.48 -21.05 8.00
CA ASP A 162 -13.56 -21.99 7.67
C ASP A 162 -13.73 -22.19 6.15
N GLY A 163 -12.86 -21.56 5.33
CA GLY A 163 -12.89 -21.64 3.87
C GLY A 163 -14.10 -20.97 3.21
N ARG A 164 -14.96 -20.28 3.97
CA ARG A 164 -16.18 -19.68 3.42
C ARG A 164 -15.86 -18.48 2.53
N PRO A 165 -16.48 -18.38 1.33
CA PRO A 165 -16.37 -17.20 0.49
C PRO A 165 -16.98 -15.95 1.16
N GLU A 166 -16.25 -14.84 1.10
CA GLU A 166 -16.65 -13.55 1.65
C GLU A 166 -16.80 -12.50 0.53
N PRO A 167 -17.65 -11.47 0.70
CA PRO A 167 -17.82 -10.41 -0.29
C PRO A 167 -16.51 -9.71 -0.66
N MET A 168 -16.28 -9.53 -1.96
CA MET A 168 -15.01 -9.05 -2.52
C MET A 168 -14.88 -7.52 -2.61
N TRP A 169 -15.83 -6.77 -2.03
CA TRP A 169 -15.85 -5.31 -2.12
C TRP A 169 -14.54 -4.67 -1.64
N ALA A 170 -13.94 -5.21 -0.58
CA ALA A 170 -12.70 -4.69 -0.01
C ALA A 170 -11.53 -4.82 -1.02
N ARG A 171 -11.43 -5.97 -1.70
CA ARG A 171 -10.41 -6.17 -2.75
C ARG A 171 -10.56 -5.15 -3.87
N ARG A 172 -11.79 -4.87 -4.29
CA ARG A 172 -12.09 -3.94 -5.38
C ARG A 172 -11.84 -2.49 -4.99
N LEU A 173 -12.17 -2.09 -3.76
CA LEU A 173 -11.82 -0.76 -3.27
C LEU A 173 -10.31 -0.58 -3.17
N LEU A 174 -9.57 -1.60 -2.71
CA LEU A 174 -8.11 -1.56 -2.69
C LEU A 174 -7.52 -1.45 -4.11
N ILE A 175 -8.05 -2.18 -5.09
CA ILE A 175 -7.67 -2.01 -6.51
C ILE A 175 -7.95 -0.57 -6.97
N GLY A 176 -9.15 -0.06 -6.69
CA GLY A 176 -9.53 1.31 -7.06
C GLY A 176 -8.61 2.35 -6.43
N GLN A 177 -8.23 2.16 -5.17
CA GLN A 177 -7.29 3.01 -4.45
C GLN A 177 -5.90 3.01 -5.09
N ILE A 178 -5.37 1.83 -5.48
CA ILE A 178 -4.09 1.74 -6.20
C ILE A 178 -4.17 2.46 -7.55
N VAL A 179 -5.26 2.24 -8.30
CA VAL A 179 -5.47 2.90 -9.61
C VAL A 179 -5.53 4.41 -9.46
N LEU A 180 -6.33 4.90 -8.51
CA LEU A 180 -6.49 6.32 -8.24
C LEU A 180 -5.15 6.94 -7.84
N MET A 181 -4.41 6.31 -6.94
CA MET A 181 -3.13 6.82 -6.47
C MET A 181 -2.09 6.89 -7.60
N TYR A 182 -1.94 5.87 -8.45
CA TYR A 182 -0.96 5.95 -9.54
C TYR A 182 -1.34 7.02 -10.57
N PHE A 183 -2.62 7.11 -10.91
CA PHE A 183 -3.10 8.09 -11.87
C PHE A 183 -2.93 9.51 -11.33
N ASP A 184 -3.34 9.74 -10.09
CA ASP A 184 -3.19 11.03 -9.41
C ASP A 184 -1.71 11.41 -9.24
N ALA A 185 -0.84 10.45 -8.91
CA ALA A 185 0.60 10.68 -8.84
C ALA A 185 1.22 11.07 -10.20
N GLY A 186 0.61 10.66 -11.32
CA GLY A 186 1.00 11.07 -12.67
C GLY A 186 0.50 12.47 -13.01
N ILE A 187 -0.77 12.76 -12.72
CA ILE A 187 -1.37 14.10 -12.94
C ILE A 187 -0.66 15.16 -12.09
N SER A 188 -0.35 14.84 -10.84
CA SER A 188 0.29 15.74 -9.89
C SER A 188 1.77 16.00 -10.16
N LYS A 189 2.39 15.27 -11.11
CA LYS A 189 3.77 15.56 -11.57
C LYS A 189 3.79 16.72 -12.56
N THR A 190 3.63 17.92 -12.04
CA THR A 190 3.59 19.16 -12.83
C THR A 190 4.98 19.77 -13.07
N GLY A 191 6.01 19.32 -12.35
CA GLY A 191 7.38 19.83 -12.48
C GLY A 191 7.98 19.55 -13.86
N ILE A 192 8.59 20.57 -14.49
CA ILE A 192 9.12 20.51 -15.86
C ILE A 192 10.11 19.35 -16.09
N THR A 193 10.85 18.95 -15.05
CA THR A 193 11.83 17.85 -15.06
C THR A 193 11.20 16.47 -15.32
N TRP A 194 9.90 16.30 -15.10
CA TRP A 194 9.17 15.06 -15.43
C TRP A 194 8.75 14.97 -16.90
N TRP A 195 8.91 16.03 -17.68
CA TRP A 195 8.38 16.18 -19.03
C TRP A 195 9.49 16.35 -20.08
N PRO A 196 9.19 16.20 -21.39
CA PRO A 196 10.17 16.38 -22.46
C PRO A 196 10.89 17.74 -22.39
N MET A 197 10.20 18.80 -21.96
CA MET A 197 10.76 20.15 -21.87
C MET A 197 11.84 20.29 -20.78
N GLY A 198 11.81 19.45 -19.75
CA GLY A 198 12.88 19.34 -18.76
C GLY A 198 13.75 18.11 -19.01
N HIS A 199 13.75 17.58 -20.24
CA HIS A 199 14.51 16.42 -20.66
C HIS A 199 14.29 15.17 -19.81
N PHE A 200 13.13 14.99 -19.16
CA PHE A 200 12.89 13.85 -18.26
C PHE A 200 13.97 13.70 -17.15
N SER A 201 14.56 14.81 -16.69
CA SER A 201 15.67 14.83 -15.74
C SER A 201 15.28 14.60 -14.27
N ALA A 202 14.00 14.36 -13.95
CA ALA A 202 13.53 14.25 -12.57
C ALA A 202 14.29 13.19 -11.74
N LEU A 203 14.48 11.98 -12.28
CA LEU A 203 15.20 10.92 -11.58
C LEU A 203 16.71 11.21 -11.46
N TYR A 204 17.29 11.91 -12.45
CA TYR A 204 18.68 12.35 -12.39
C TYR A 204 18.93 13.29 -11.20
N PHE A 205 18.02 14.23 -10.96
CA PHE A 205 18.11 15.12 -9.79
C PHE A 205 17.81 14.39 -8.48
N ALA A 206 16.81 13.50 -8.48
CA ALA A 206 16.46 12.76 -7.28
C ALA A 206 17.61 11.88 -6.75
N LEU A 207 18.41 11.29 -7.64
CA LEU A 207 19.57 10.48 -7.26
C LEU A 207 20.80 11.30 -6.83
N GLN A 208 20.77 12.63 -6.97
CA GLN A 208 21.81 13.55 -6.47
C GLN A 208 21.48 14.15 -5.11
N ASP A 209 20.21 14.12 -4.71
CA ASP A 209 19.77 14.66 -3.44
C ASP A 209 20.13 13.66 -2.32
N PRO A 210 21.03 14.02 -1.38
CA PRO A 210 21.44 13.13 -0.29
C PRO A 210 20.31 12.80 0.69
N ALA A 211 19.23 13.59 0.73
CA ALA A 211 18.05 13.27 1.53
C ALA A 211 17.17 12.18 0.87
N VAL A 212 17.35 11.95 -0.43
CA VAL A 212 16.51 11.06 -1.23
C VAL A 212 17.28 9.83 -1.71
N ALA A 213 18.55 9.95 -2.09
CA ALA A 213 19.36 8.83 -2.55
C ALA A 213 19.77 7.91 -1.38
N ALA A 214 19.72 6.60 -1.60
CA ALA A 214 20.18 5.62 -0.59
C ALA A 214 21.72 5.49 -0.54
N TYR A 215 22.39 5.82 -1.65
CA TYR A 215 23.83 5.69 -1.81
C TYR A 215 24.42 6.92 -2.49
N ASP A 216 25.74 7.07 -2.42
CA ASP A 216 26.47 8.04 -3.24
C ASP A 216 26.50 7.57 -4.71
N TYR A 217 25.71 8.24 -5.54
CA TYR A 217 25.65 8.00 -6.99
C TYR A 217 26.54 8.94 -7.81
N SER A 218 27.42 9.73 -7.18
CA SER A 218 28.23 10.74 -7.87
C SER A 218 29.06 10.17 -9.04
N GLY A 219 29.58 8.95 -8.90
CA GLY A 219 30.28 8.24 -9.98
C GLY A 219 29.35 7.82 -11.12
N PHE A 220 28.18 7.25 -10.79
CA PHE A 220 27.19 6.81 -11.78
C PHE A 220 26.63 7.99 -12.59
N ILE A 221 26.27 9.08 -11.91
CA ILE A 221 25.55 10.23 -12.49
C ILE A 221 26.43 11.09 -13.41
N ARG A 222 27.76 10.98 -13.33
CA ARG A 222 28.69 11.65 -14.25
C ARG A 222 28.73 11.03 -15.64
N GLU A 223 28.28 9.78 -15.78
CA GLU A 223 28.30 9.07 -17.06
C GLU A 223 27.10 9.46 -17.94
N PRO A 224 27.32 9.82 -19.23
CA PRO A 224 26.23 10.18 -20.15
C PRO A 224 25.15 9.10 -20.28
N PHE A 225 25.55 7.83 -20.23
CA PHE A 225 24.62 6.70 -20.29
C PHE A 225 23.66 6.67 -19.09
N SER A 226 24.13 7.04 -17.91
CA SER A 226 23.32 7.08 -16.68
C SER A 226 22.25 8.17 -16.77
N PHE A 227 22.59 9.34 -17.31
CA PHE A 227 21.60 10.37 -17.59
C PHE A 227 20.50 9.81 -18.51
N PHE A 228 20.86 9.20 -19.63
CA PHE A 228 19.90 8.57 -20.54
C PHE A 228 19.02 7.50 -19.85
N MET A 229 19.58 6.64 -19.00
CA MET A 229 18.81 5.66 -18.22
C MET A 229 17.80 6.32 -17.28
N THR A 230 18.19 7.40 -16.58
CA THR A 230 17.28 8.15 -15.71
C THR A 230 16.16 8.85 -16.50
N GLN A 231 16.44 9.31 -17.73
CA GLN A 231 15.41 9.86 -18.62
C GLN A 231 14.39 8.79 -19.03
N LEU A 232 14.85 7.60 -19.40
CA LEU A 232 13.95 6.48 -19.71
C LEU A 232 13.11 6.08 -18.50
N GLY A 233 13.70 6.06 -17.30
CA GLY A 233 12.98 5.78 -16.06
C GLY A 233 11.91 6.83 -15.76
N ALA A 234 12.21 8.12 -15.94
CA ALA A 234 11.26 9.21 -15.71
C ALA A 234 10.12 9.18 -16.75
N ALA A 235 10.44 9.04 -18.04
CA ALA A 235 9.45 8.91 -19.11
C ALA A 235 8.57 7.67 -18.91
N GLY A 236 9.18 6.53 -18.57
CA GLY A 236 8.48 5.28 -18.27
C GLY A 236 7.54 5.41 -17.07
N THR A 237 7.96 6.10 -16.01
CA THR A 237 7.12 6.41 -14.84
C THR A 237 5.89 7.21 -15.25
N MET A 238 6.06 8.24 -16.10
CA MET A 238 4.93 9.05 -16.58
C MET A 238 3.95 8.22 -17.41
N VAL A 239 4.43 7.46 -18.39
CA VAL A 239 3.58 6.58 -19.21
C VAL A 239 2.84 5.57 -18.33
N TYR A 240 3.54 4.95 -17.38
CA TYR A 240 2.97 3.99 -16.45
C TYR A 240 1.83 4.58 -15.63
N GLN A 241 2.04 5.75 -15.04
CA GLN A 241 1.08 6.41 -14.16
C GLN A 241 -0.15 6.92 -14.92
N TYR A 242 0.05 7.57 -16.07
CA TYR A 242 -1.06 8.08 -16.89
C TYR A 242 -1.93 6.97 -17.49
N THR A 243 -1.32 5.83 -17.82
CA THR A 243 -2.06 4.71 -18.44
C THR A 243 -2.64 3.74 -17.40
N TYR A 244 -2.35 3.91 -16.12
CA TYR A 244 -2.80 2.99 -15.07
C TYR A 244 -4.33 2.75 -15.03
N PRO A 245 -5.20 3.76 -15.24
CA PRO A 245 -6.65 3.53 -15.30
C PRO A 245 -7.10 2.53 -16.37
N PHE A 246 -6.29 2.30 -17.42
CA PHE A 246 -6.60 1.31 -18.44
C PHE A 246 -6.70 -0.12 -17.87
N VAL A 247 -6.05 -0.40 -16.74
CA VAL A 247 -6.20 -1.68 -16.03
C VAL A 247 -7.65 -1.95 -15.64
N LEU A 248 -8.44 -0.92 -15.29
CA LEU A 248 -9.87 -1.11 -15.00
C LEU A 248 -10.66 -1.54 -16.23
N VAL A 249 -10.29 -1.07 -17.42
CA VAL A 249 -10.89 -1.50 -18.69
C VAL A 249 -10.56 -2.97 -18.96
N LEU A 250 -9.31 -3.38 -18.73
CA LEU A 250 -8.88 -4.77 -18.86
C LEU A 250 -9.62 -5.70 -17.89
N LEU A 251 -9.76 -5.29 -16.62
CA LEU A 251 -10.54 -6.03 -15.63
C LEU A 251 -12.03 -6.12 -16.00
N TRP A 252 -12.59 -5.04 -16.55
CA TRP A 252 -13.97 -5.02 -17.02
C TRP A 252 -14.17 -5.94 -18.22
N TRP A 253 -13.26 -5.93 -19.20
CA TRP A 253 -13.28 -6.87 -20.33
C TRP A 253 -13.06 -8.32 -19.91
N ARG A 254 -12.24 -8.57 -18.89
CA ARG A 254 -12.07 -9.91 -18.32
C ARG A 254 -13.37 -10.44 -17.72
N ARG A 255 -14.15 -9.55 -17.09
CA ARG A 255 -15.47 -9.87 -16.55
C ARG A 255 -16.55 -9.99 -17.63
N HIS A 256 -16.44 -9.19 -18.68
CA HIS A 256 -17.40 -9.10 -19.79
C HIS A 256 -16.72 -9.32 -21.15
N PRO A 257 -16.23 -10.55 -21.45
CA PRO A 257 -15.48 -10.84 -22.68
C PRO A 257 -16.27 -10.54 -23.96
N GLU A 258 -17.61 -10.60 -23.89
CA GLU A 258 -18.52 -10.27 -24.99
C GLU A 258 -18.41 -8.80 -25.42
N ARG A 259 -18.00 -7.89 -24.52
CA ARG A 259 -17.89 -6.45 -24.77
C ARG A 259 -16.49 -6.00 -25.20
N ALA A 260 -15.52 -6.92 -25.24
CA ALA A 260 -14.11 -6.60 -25.43
C ALA A 260 -13.66 -6.41 -26.89
N GLY A 261 -14.50 -6.79 -27.87
CA GLY A 261 -14.11 -6.79 -29.29
C GLY A 261 -12.91 -7.72 -29.56
N ARG A 262 -12.28 -7.61 -30.74
CA ARG A 262 -11.13 -8.47 -31.09
C ARG A 262 -9.87 -8.14 -30.26
N VAL A 263 -9.57 -6.86 -30.12
CA VAL A 263 -8.38 -6.38 -29.40
C VAL A 263 -8.48 -6.67 -27.91
N GLY A 264 -9.60 -6.33 -27.25
CA GLY A 264 -9.76 -6.57 -25.82
C GLY A 264 -9.72 -8.06 -25.48
N ARG A 265 -10.31 -8.95 -26.30
CA ARG A 265 -10.17 -10.40 -26.11
C ARG A 265 -8.72 -10.88 -26.23
N PHE A 266 -7.94 -10.31 -27.15
CA PHE A 266 -6.51 -10.61 -27.25
C PHE A 266 -5.77 -10.15 -25.98
N LEU A 267 -5.98 -8.92 -25.52
CA LEU A 267 -5.32 -8.38 -24.33
C LEU A 267 -5.67 -9.16 -23.06
N VAL A 268 -6.96 -9.50 -22.87
CA VAL A 268 -7.42 -10.31 -21.73
C VAL A 268 -6.84 -11.73 -21.79
N LYS A 269 -6.79 -12.35 -22.98
CA LYS A 269 -6.19 -13.68 -23.16
C LYS A 269 -4.74 -13.73 -22.69
N TRP A 270 -3.98 -12.68 -22.99
CA TRP A 270 -2.57 -12.54 -22.61
C TRP A 270 -2.35 -11.88 -21.25
N ARG A 271 -3.42 -11.64 -20.48
CA ARG A 271 -3.34 -11.05 -19.14
C ARG A 271 -2.56 -9.73 -19.13
N PHE A 272 -2.83 -8.87 -20.11
CA PHE A 272 -2.04 -7.65 -20.31
C PHE A 272 -2.01 -6.74 -19.08
N GLU A 273 -3.00 -6.84 -18.18
CA GLU A 273 -3.00 -6.13 -16.90
C GLU A 273 -1.79 -6.47 -16.02
N TYR A 274 -1.18 -7.65 -16.20
CA TYR A 274 0.03 -8.06 -15.49
C TYR A 274 1.24 -7.21 -15.85
N LEU A 275 1.24 -6.56 -17.01
CA LEU A 275 2.31 -5.61 -17.36
C LEU A 275 2.40 -4.48 -16.32
N TRP A 276 1.27 -3.87 -15.93
CA TRP A 276 1.27 -2.80 -14.92
C TRP A 276 1.66 -3.32 -13.53
N ILE A 277 1.28 -4.54 -13.19
CA ILE A 277 1.64 -5.15 -11.91
C ILE A 277 3.15 -5.41 -11.88
N ILE A 278 3.72 -6.05 -12.89
CA ILE A 278 5.13 -6.39 -12.95
C ILE A 278 5.99 -5.13 -13.00
N VAL A 279 5.68 -4.20 -13.91
CA VAL A 279 6.42 -2.93 -14.04
C VAL A 279 6.36 -2.17 -12.71
N GLY A 280 5.18 -2.09 -12.09
CA GLY A 280 5.03 -1.48 -10.78
C GLY A 280 5.86 -2.16 -9.70
N PHE A 281 5.80 -3.48 -9.63
CA PHE A 281 6.49 -4.24 -8.59
C PHE A 281 8.01 -4.06 -8.71
N VAL A 282 8.54 -4.19 -9.93
CA VAL A 282 9.96 -3.93 -10.22
C VAL A 282 10.34 -2.49 -9.92
N PHE A 283 9.49 -1.54 -10.30
CA PHE A 283 9.70 -0.12 -10.00
C PHE A 283 9.84 0.14 -8.49
N HIS A 284 8.95 -0.39 -7.64
CA HIS A 284 9.05 -0.19 -6.19
C HIS A 284 10.24 -0.94 -5.58
N ILE A 285 10.63 -2.10 -6.12
CA ILE A 285 11.89 -2.75 -5.72
C ILE A 285 13.07 -1.84 -6.00
N ILE A 286 13.17 -1.31 -7.22
CA ILE A 286 14.26 -0.41 -7.60
C ILE A 286 14.29 0.79 -6.65
N LEU A 287 13.16 1.45 -6.42
CA LEU A 287 13.07 2.58 -5.48
C LEU A 287 13.48 2.21 -4.05
N GLY A 288 13.04 1.05 -3.55
CA GLY A 288 13.36 0.59 -2.19
C GLY A 288 14.83 0.29 -1.98
N PHE A 289 15.56 -0.04 -3.04
CA PHE A 289 17.01 -0.21 -2.98
C PHE A 289 17.77 1.08 -3.31
N SER A 290 17.27 1.93 -4.21
CA SER A 290 18.04 3.09 -4.69
C SER A 290 17.78 4.38 -3.92
N MET A 291 16.66 4.48 -3.18
CA MET A 291 16.22 5.74 -2.58
C MET A 291 15.74 5.56 -1.12
N ASN A 292 16.04 6.54 -0.28
CA ASN A 292 15.64 6.65 1.12
C ASN A 292 14.19 7.15 1.27
N LEU A 293 13.24 6.45 0.65
CA LEU A 293 11.82 6.81 0.67
C LEU A 293 11.06 6.23 1.89
N GLY A 294 11.78 5.66 2.86
CA GLY A 294 11.19 5.00 4.03
C GLY A 294 10.37 3.79 3.63
N ILE A 295 9.17 3.65 4.21
CA ILE A 295 8.28 2.53 3.89
C ILE A 295 7.57 2.62 2.53
N PHE A 296 7.65 3.74 1.81
CA PHE A 296 6.92 3.95 0.56
C PHE A 296 6.91 2.75 -0.41
N PRO A 297 8.08 2.26 -0.89
CA PRO A 297 8.10 1.19 -1.87
C PRO A 297 7.49 -0.11 -1.35
N TRP A 298 7.77 -0.43 -0.09
CA TRP A 298 7.31 -1.66 0.56
C TRP A 298 5.80 -1.61 0.84
N ALA A 299 5.30 -0.48 1.33
CA ALA A 299 3.89 -0.24 1.56
C ALA A 299 3.09 -0.28 0.26
N MET A 300 3.63 0.26 -0.84
CA MET A 300 3.01 0.12 -2.16
C MET A 300 2.89 -1.33 -2.61
N MET A 301 3.99 -2.09 -2.51
CA MET A 301 4.00 -3.52 -2.84
C MET A 301 3.07 -4.34 -1.94
N SER A 302 2.86 -3.92 -0.70
CA SER A 302 1.96 -4.59 0.23
C SER A 302 0.51 -4.64 -0.25
N LEU A 303 0.11 -3.71 -1.12
CA LEU A 303 -1.24 -3.65 -1.71
C LEU A 303 -1.39 -4.57 -2.93
N TYR A 304 -0.29 -5.05 -3.53
CA TYR A 304 -0.35 -5.80 -4.78
C TYR A 304 -1.05 -7.15 -4.72
N PRO A 305 -1.16 -7.84 -3.56
CA PRO A 305 -1.89 -9.10 -3.51
C PRO A 305 -3.34 -9.03 -3.97
N VAL A 306 -3.98 -7.86 -3.89
CA VAL A 306 -5.36 -7.68 -4.37
C VAL A 306 -5.50 -7.78 -5.88
N TRP A 307 -4.41 -7.75 -6.66
CA TRP A 307 -4.51 -7.93 -8.11
C TRP A 307 -4.82 -9.37 -8.52
N LEU A 308 -4.45 -10.34 -7.69
CA LEU A 308 -4.73 -11.75 -7.92
C LEU A 308 -5.99 -12.14 -7.16
N THR A 309 -6.90 -12.83 -7.87
CA THR A 309 -8.04 -13.53 -7.27
C THR A 309 -7.55 -14.67 -6.37
N ALA A 310 -8.41 -15.13 -5.46
CA ALA A 310 -8.08 -16.27 -4.62
C ALA A 310 -7.65 -17.52 -5.42
N GLY A 311 -8.36 -17.86 -6.50
CA GLY A 311 -7.99 -19.00 -7.36
C GLY A 311 -6.68 -18.80 -8.15
N GLU A 312 -6.25 -17.55 -8.36
CA GLU A 312 -4.92 -17.26 -8.92
C GLU A 312 -3.84 -17.48 -7.88
N TRP A 313 -4.06 -17.04 -6.65
CA TRP A 313 -3.17 -17.33 -5.54
C TRP A 313 -3.05 -18.84 -5.27
N GLU A 314 -4.15 -19.58 -5.30
CA GLU A 314 -4.13 -21.04 -5.17
C GLU A 314 -3.25 -21.68 -6.24
N ARG A 315 -3.34 -21.25 -7.50
CA ARG A 315 -2.48 -21.77 -8.59
C ARG A 315 -1.00 -21.44 -8.37
N VAL A 316 -0.70 -20.22 -7.94
CA VAL A 316 0.68 -19.81 -7.63
C VAL A 316 1.25 -20.63 -6.46
N LEU A 317 0.45 -20.89 -5.43
CA LEU A 317 0.87 -21.63 -4.24
C LEU A 317 0.86 -23.15 -4.47
N SER A 318 -0.04 -23.69 -5.30
CA SER A 318 -0.12 -25.11 -5.65
C SER A 318 1.00 -25.54 -6.60
N PHE A 319 1.52 -24.61 -7.43
CA PHE A 319 2.70 -24.85 -8.26
C PHE A 319 3.91 -25.31 -7.41
N ARG A 320 4.01 -24.86 -6.14
CA ARG A 320 5.03 -25.33 -5.20
C ARG A 320 4.82 -26.74 -4.65
N ARG A 321 3.59 -27.27 -4.63
CA ARG A 321 3.32 -28.65 -4.18
C ARG A 321 3.76 -29.70 -5.20
N TRP A 322 3.79 -29.36 -6.49
CA TRP A 322 4.28 -30.26 -7.55
C TRP A 322 5.81 -30.35 -7.59
N THR A 323 6.53 -29.24 -7.44
CA THR A 323 8.01 -29.25 -7.50
C THR A 323 8.69 -29.93 -6.31
N VAL A 324 8.01 -30.02 -5.15
CA VAL A 324 8.54 -30.72 -3.96
C VAL A 324 8.19 -32.21 -3.97
N ALA A 325 7.10 -32.61 -4.66
CA ALA A 325 6.75 -34.03 -4.80
C ALA A 325 7.62 -34.76 -5.83
N GLU A 326 8.16 -34.06 -6.84
CA GLU A 326 9.02 -34.67 -7.88
C GLU A 326 10.54 -34.61 -7.55
N SER A 327 10.95 -33.95 -6.48
CA SER A 327 12.36 -33.92 -6.02
C SER A 327 12.63 -34.80 -4.79
N GLY A 328 11.63 -35.60 -4.38
CA GLY A 328 11.69 -36.50 -3.23
C GLY A 328 11.60 -37.99 -3.58
N THR A 329 12.08 -38.40 -4.75
CA THR A 329 12.24 -39.82 -5.13
C THR A 329 13.65 -40.10 -5.60
#